data_AF-A0A9R0F0B7-F1
#
_entry.id   AF-A0A9R0F0B7-F1
#
_cell.length_a   1.000
_cell.length_b   1.000
_cell.length_c   1.000
_cell.angle_alpha   90.00
_cell.angle_beta   90.00
_cell.angle_gamma   90.00
#
_symmetry.space_group_name_H-M   'P 1'
#
loop_
_entity.id
_entity.type
_entity.pdbx_description
1 polymer ?
#
loop_
_entity_poly.entity_id
_entity_poly.type
_entity_poly.pdbx_seq_one_letter_code
_entity_poly.pdbx_strand_id
1 'polypeptide(L)'
;MESLESFIKEKLKTKFAFGCFKNETNELVGVDIMYVWRPNDHVGDYGPEYGESFCNYMKYLKYMERRLRYNFAEKFIKFLTSLGLFILPEYQNSDIEKHMLPIRTEVASAQGIRANGAALIGEMMQNLAKGLRYKLLEEIKEVRDLEYLIGAAIFPIKIYGKIAILRTSSSSSSPSPSPSPSPSPSPSPSPSPSPSPSPSPSPSSSPSSSPPSSPPAQRRLPMVIDLTNDDD
;
A
#
# COMPACT_ATOMS: atom_id res chain seq x y z
N MET A 1 -10.79 -11.49 -13.26
CA MET A 1 -10.86 -11.05 -11.85
C MET A 1 -9.90 -11.84 -10.96
N GLU A 2 -9.89 -13.18 -11.03
CA GLU A 2 -8.96 -14.03 -10.27
C GLU A 2 -7.46 -13.72 -10.50
N SER A 3 -7.09 -13.31 -11.71
CA SER A 3 -5.72 -12.89 -12.07
C SER A 3 -5.27 -11.62 -11.32
N LEU A 4 -6.13 -10.60 -11.27
CA LEU A 4 -5.87 -9.38 -10.53
C LEU A 4 -5.82 -9.65 -9.02
N GLU A 5 -6.70 -10.52 -8.51
CA GLU A 5 -6.70 -10.89 -7.09
C GLU A 5 -5.44 -11.67 -6.70
N SER A 6 -4.99 -12.62 -7.53
CA SER A 6 -3.74 -13.35 -7.34
C SER A 6 -2.53 -12.42 -7.39
N PHE A 7 -2.49 -11.51 -8.38
CA PHE A 7 -1.48 -10.47 -8.49
C PHE A 7 -1.46 -9.58 -7.25
N ILE A 8 -2.62 -9.06 -6.82
CA ILE A 8 -2.73 -8.25 -5.62
C ILE A 8 -2.26 -9.08 -4.41
N LYS A 9 -2.68 -10.33 -4.22
CA LYS A 9 -2.25 -11.20 -3.11
C LYS A 9 -0.74 -11.45 -3.09
N GLU A 10 -0.11 -11.68 -4.24
CA GLU A 10 1.35 -11.83 -4.37
C GLU A 10 2.06 -10.51 -4.01
N LYS A 11 1.53 -9.39 -4.50
CA LYS A 11 2.09 -8.06 -4.26
C LYS A 11 1.87 -7.64 -2.80
N LEU A 12 0.73 -7.93 -2.19
CA LEU A 12 0.45 -7.68 -0.77
C LEU A 12 1.41 -8.42 0.18
N LYS A 13 1.98 -9.56 -0.22
CA LYS A 13 2.98 -10.27 0.58
C LYS A 13 4.35 -9.58 0.60
N THR A 14 4.65 -8.74 -0.39
CA THR A 14 6.00 -8.20 -0.65
C THR A 14 6.04 -6.67 -0.67
N LYS A 15 4.88 -6.00 -0.67
CA LYS A 15 4.73 -4.58 -1.00
C LYS A 15 3.75 -3.89 -0.05
N PHE A 16 3.87 -2.57 0.05
CA PHE A 16 3.19 -1.74 1.04
C PHE A 16 1.77 -1.41 0.57
N ALA A 17 0.76 -2.06 1.14
CA ALA A 17 -0.63 -1.66 0.94
C ALA A 17 -1.17 -0.97 2.19
N PHE A 18 -1.81 0.18 1.98
CA PHE A 18 -2.46 0.94 3.03
C PHE A 18 -3.95 1.04 2.73
N GLY A 19 -4.76 0.63 3.70
CA GLY A 19 -6.21 0.78 3.65
C GLY A 19 -6.64 1.97 4.50
N CYS A 20 -7.54 2.79 3.97
CA CYS A 20 -8.31 3.76 4.75
C CYS A 20 -9.60 3.09 5.19
N PHE A 21 -9.85 3.08 6.50
CA PHE A 21 -11.05 2.49 7.09
C PHE A 21 -11.91 3.58 7.71
N LYS A 22 -13.22 3.47 7.53
CA LYS A 22 -14.19 4.30 8.22
C LYS A 22 -14.27 3.90 9.69
N ASN A 23 -14.07 4.86 10.60
CA ASN A 23 -13.90 4.59 12.02
C ASN A 23 -15.12 3.92 12.66
N GLU A 24 -16.34 4.30 12.30
CA GLU A 24 -17.55 3.80 12.95
C GLU A 24 -17.90 2.37 12.51
N THR A 25 -17.60 2.03 11.26
CA THR A 25 -18.05 0.78 10.62
C THR A 25 -16.93 -0.21 10.34
N ASN A 26 -15.65 0.20 10.48
CA ASN A 26 -14.48 -0.54 9.98
C ASN A 26 -14.59 -0.92 8.49
N GLU A 27 -15.34 -0.15 7.72
CA GLU A 27 -15.47 -0.34 6.28
C GLU A 27 -14.21 0.14 5.57
N LEU A 28 -13.65 -0.66 4.66
CA LEU A 28 -12.51 -0.27 3.83
C LEU A 28 -13.01 0.67 2.71
N VAL A 29 -12.69 1.96 2.83
CA VAL A 29 -13.18 3.00 1.91
C VAL A 29 -12.16 3.42 0.86
N GLY A 30 -10.88 3.12 1.09
CA GLY A 30 -9.82 3.39 0.12
C GLY A 30 -8.60 2.49 0.31
N VAL A 31 -7.84 2.26 -0.77
CA VAL A 31 -6.62 1.46 -0.79
C VAL A 31 -5.57 2.14 -1.66
N ASP A 32 -4.33 2.24 -1.17
CA ASP A 32 -3.15 2.56 -1.99
C ASP A 32 -2.17 1.40 -1.95
N ILE A 33 -1.87 0.80 -3.11
CA ILE A 33 -0.97 -0.34 -3.22
C ILE A 33 0.37 0.12 -3.79
N MET A 34 1.31 0.40 -2.89
CA MET A 34 2.64 0.90 -3.21
C MET A 34 3.68 -0.20 -3.26
N TYR A 35 4.75 0.03 -4.00
CA TYR A 35 5.92 -0.84 -4.01
C TYR A 35 7.20 -0.10 -4.30
N VAL A 36 8.30 -0.73 -3.90
CA VAL A 36 9.64 -0.25 -4.21
C VAL A 36 10.05 -0.83 -5.55
N TRP A 37 10.48 0.03 -6.46
CA TRP A 37 11.14 -0.39 -7.68
C TRP A 37 12.67 -0.45 -7.46
N ARG A 38 13.31 -1.49 -8.01
CA ARG A 38 14.78 -1.67 -8.03
C ARG A 38 15.26 -2.07 -9.43
N PRO A 39 16.54 -1.84 -9.78
CA PRO A 39 17.09 -2.09 -11.13
C PRO A 39 16.94 -3.52 -11.65
N ASN A 40 16.84 -4.50 -10.74
CA ASN A 40 16.71 -5.92 -11.06
C ASN A 40 15.32 -6.49 -10.73
N ASP A 41 14.35 -5.64 -10.37
CA ASP A 41 12.99 -6.11 -10.15
C ASP A 41 12.37 -6.42 -11.51
N HIS A 42 12.17 -7.71 -11.79
CA HIS A 42 11.37 -8.14 -12.94
C HIS A 42 9.89 -8.00 -12.57
N VAL A 43 9.20 -7.06 -13.21
CA VAL A 43 7.74 -7.15 -13.29
C VAL A 43 7.44 -8.38 -14.12
N GLY A 44 6.84 -9.39 -13.50
CA GLY A 44 6.55 -10.68 -14.11
C GLY A 44 5.98 -10.54 -15.53
N ASP A 45 6.28 -11.53 -16.37
CA ASP A 45 5.67 -11.62 -17.68
C ASP A 45 4.29 -12.25 -17.51
N TYR A 46 3.27 -11.42 -17.70
CA TYR A 46 1.87 -11.81 -17.62
C TYR A 46 1.37 -12.05 -19.04
N GLY A 47 1.15 -13.32 -19.36
CA GLY A 47 0.66 -13.76 -20.66
C GLY A 47 -0.86 -13.64 -20.81
N PRO A 48 -1.40 -13.99 -22.00
CA PRO A 48 -2.83 -13.92 -22.30
C PRO A 48 -3.74 -14.65 -21.30
N GLU A 49 -3.22 -15.67 -20.61
CA GLU A 49 -3.92 -16.46 -19.60
C GLU A 49 -4.44 -15.64 -18.40
N TYR A 50 -3.89 -14.45 -18.17
CA TYR A 50 -4.34 -13.53 -17.12
C TYR A 50 -5.49 -12.60 -17.56
N GLY A 51 -5.87 -12.64 -18.83
CA GLY A 51 -6.93 -11.83 -19.43
C GLY A 51 -6.45 -10.51 -20.01
N GLU A 52 -7.07 -10.08 -21.11
CA GLU A 52 -6.64 -8.93 -21.90
C GLU A 52 -6.58 -7.62 -21.09
N SER A 53 -7.61 -7.31 -20.30
CA SER A 53 -7.65 -6.08 -19.50
C SER A 53 -6.52 -6.01 -18.49
N PHE A 54 -6.17 -7.14 -17.87
CA PHE A 54 -5.07 -7.22 -16.93
C PHE A 54 -3.72 -7.06 -17.64
N CYS A 55 -3.53 -7.73 -18.78
CA CYS A 55 -2.33 -7.56 -19.60
C CYS A 55 -2.14 -6.11 -20.07
N ASN A 56 -3.23 -5.45 -20.46
CA ASN A 56 -3.22 -4.03 -20.83
C ASN A 56 -2.89 -3.13 -19.62
N TYR A 57 -3.41 -3.42 -18.43
CA TYR A 57 -2.99 -2.73 -17.22
C TYR A 57 -1.49 -2.94 -16.90
N MET A 58 -0.98 -4.17 -17.04
CA MET A 58 0.43 -4.47 -16.82
C MET A 58 1.35 -3.79 -17.84
N LYS A 59 0.95 -3.71 -19.11
CA LYS A 59 1.66 -2.92 -20.14
C LYS A 59 1.74 -1.45 -19.75
N TYR A 60 0.63 -0.88 -19.28
CA TYR A 60 0.58 0.49 -18.78
C TYR A 60 1.54 0.70 -17.60
N LEU A 61 1.50 -0.17 -16.59
CA LEU A 61 2.40 -0.10 -15.44
C LEU A 61 3.87 -0.21 -15.84
N LYS A 62 4.24 -1.19 -16.67
CA LYS A 62 5.61 -1.34 -17.19
C LYS A 62 6.06 -0.09 -17.94
N TYR A 63 5.16 0.54 -18.70
CA TYR A 63 5.45 1.79 -19.40
C TYR A 63 5.67 2.94 -18.39
N MET A 64 4.80 3.13 -17.40
CA MET A 64 4.96 4.14 -16.35
C MET A 64 6.24 3.97 -15.54
N GLU A 65 6.58 2.75 -15.16
CA GLU A 65 7.84 2.44 -14.47
C GLU A 65 9.06 2.84 -15.28
N ARG A 66 9.08 2.55 -16.59
CA ARG A 66 10.17 2.95 -17.49
C ARG A 66 10.34 4.48 -17.52
N ARG A 67 9.23 5.23 -17.58
CA ARG A 67 9.27 6.71 -17.55
C ARG A 67 9.74 7.26 -16.20
N LEU A 68 9.26 6.69 -15.09
CA LEU A 68 9.74 7.04 -13.74
C LEU A 68 11.23 6.72 -13.56
N ARG A 69 11.68 5.56 -14.06
CA ARG A 69 13.09 5.18 -14.08
C ARG A 69 13.93 6.20 -14.84
N TYR A 70 13.49 6.65 -16.01
CA TYR A 70 14.22 7.69 -16.75
C TYR A 70 14.38 8.99 -15.93
N ASN A 71 13.35 9.36 -15.16
CA ASN A 71 13.37 10.57 -14.34
C ASN A 71 14.14 10.43 -13.01
N PHE A 72 14.21 9.22 -12.43
CA PHE A 72 14.79 8.99 -11.10
C PHE A 72 16.09 8.19 -11.10
N ALA A 73 16.28 7.22 -11.99
CA ALA A 73 17.31 6.19 -11.84
C ALA A 73 18.75 6.68 -12.07
N GLU A 74 18.95 7.79 -12.78
CA GLU A 74 20.26 8.45 -12.83
C GLU A 74 20.66 9.03 -11.46
N LYS A 75 19.69 9.26 -10.56
CA LYS A 75 19.88 9.93 -9.26
C LYS A 75 19.64 9.01 -8.06
N PHE A 76 18.87 7.94 -8.23
CA PHE A 76 18.41 7.07 -7.15
C PHE A 76 18.41 5.60 -7.56
N ILE A 77 19.03 4.76 -6.72
CA ILE A 77 19.09 3.29 -6.93
C ILE A 77 17.69 2.65 -6.78
N LYS A 78 16.79 3.24 -6.00
CA LYS A 78 15.42 2.75 -5.78
C LYS A 78 14.46 3.94 -5.62
N PHE A 79 13.21 3.77 -6.03
CA PHE A 79 12.12 4.72 -5.80
C PHE A 79 10.84 3.98 -5.40
N LEU A 80 9.95 4.66 -4.68
CA LEU A 80 8.63 4.13 -4.36
C LEU A 80 7.64 4.55 -5.45
N THR A 81 6.83 3.62 -5.92
CA THR A 81 5.73 3.89 -6.85
C THR A 81 4.48 3.12 -6.43
N SER A 82 3.38 3.25 -7.17
CA SER A 82 2.09 2.66 -6.80
C SER A 82 1.39 2.05 -8.00
N LEU A 83 0.68 0.95 -7.75
CA LEU A 83 -0.26 0.32 -8.68
C LEU A 83 -1.54 1.16 -8.81
N GLY A 84 -1.87 1.95 -7.79
CA GLY A 84 -3.00 2.86 -7.79
C GLY A 84 -3.47 3.17 -6.37
N LEU A 85 -4.05 4.35 -6.24
CA LEU A 85 -4.84 4.77 -5.09
C LEU A 85 -6.30 4.73 -5.53
N PHE A 86 -7.10 3.91 -4.87
CA PHE A 86 -8.49 3.64 -5.21
C PHE A 86 -9.36 4.00 -4.02
N ILE A 87 -10.42 4.77 -4.28
CA ILE A 87 -11.43 5.14 -3.28
C ILE A 87 -12.79 4.70 -3.82
N LEU A 88 -13.63 4.20 -2.93
CA LEU A 88 -14.98 3.77 -3.28
C LEU A 88 -15.78 4.93 -3.89
N PRO A 89 -16.61 4.69 -4.93
CA PRO A 89 -17.35 5.74 -5.64
C PRO A 89 -18.14 6.69 -4.73
N GLU A 90 -18.73 6.15 -3.66
CA GLU A 90 -19.54 6.90 -2.70
C GLU A 90 -18.72 7.94 -1.92
N TYR A 91 -17.40 7.80 -1.93
CA TYR A 91 -16.45 8.62 -1.18
C TYR A 91 -15.54 9.48 -2.07
N GLN A 92 -15.76 9.55 -3.40
CA GLN A 92 -14.91 10.29 -4.34
C GLN A 92 -14.90 11.83 -4.15
N ASN A 93 -15.88 12.38 -3.41
CA ASN A 93 -15.95 13.81 -3.07
C ASN A 93 -15.56 14.09 -1.61
N SER A 94 -14.83 13.17 -0.98
CA SER A 94 -14.33 13.32 0.38
C SER A 94 -12.91 13.88 0.39
N ASP A 95 -12.34 14.04 1.58
CA ASP A 95 -10.95 14.46 1.76
C ASP A 95 -9.98 13.28 1.90
N ILE A 96 -10.43 12.04 1.63
CA ILE A 96 -9.64 10.82 1.84
C ILE A 96 -8.31 10.86 1.07
N GLU A 97 -8.30 11.33 -0.18
CA GLU A 97 -7.09 11.47 -1.00
C GLU A 97 -6.05 12.36 -0.32
N LYS A 98 -6.50 13.44 0.34
CA LYS A 98 -5.63 14.41 1.04
C LYS A 98 -4.86 13.74 2.18
N HIS A 99 -5.45 12.72 2.80
CA HIS A 99 -4.80 11.95 3.86
C HIS A 99 -4.02 10.75 3.32
N MET A 100 -4.49 10.10 2.26
CA MET A 100 -3.85 8.90 1.72
C MET A 100 -2.60 9.21 0.88
N LEU A 101 -2.61 10.25 0.03
CA LEU A 101 -1.47 10.54 -0.85
C LEU A 101 -0.17 10.92 -0.09
N PRO A 102 -0.20 11.69 1.01
CA PRO A 102 1.00 11.98 1.81
C PRO A 102 1.70 10.74 2.37
N ILE A 103 0.95 9.67 2.67
CA ILE A 103 1.48 8.41 3.25
C ILE A 103 2.61 7.84 2.38
N ARG A 104 2.58 8.05 1.06
CA ARG A 104 3.66 7.63 0.15
C ARG A 104 5.02 8.19 0.56
N THR A 105 5.07 9.42 1.05
CA THR A 105 6.31 10.06 1.50
C THR A 105 6.80 9.44 2.81
N GLU A 106 5.90 9.14 3.74
CA GLU A 106 6.22 8.49 5.01
C GLU A 106 6.74 7.07 4.79
N VAL A 107 6.07 6.30 3.93
CA VAL A 107 6.49 4.95 3.55
C VAL A 107 7.85 4.95 2.86
N ALA A 108 8.07 5.88 1.93
CA ALA A 108 9.37 6.02 1.29
C ALA A 108 10.47 6.32 2.33
N SER A 109 10.22 7.26 3.24
CA SER A 109 11.17 7.69 4.28
C SER A 109 11.50 6.56 5.26
N ALA A 110 10.49 5.84 5.75
CA ALA A 110 10.66 4.68 6.62
C ALA A 110 11.48 3.54 5.98
N GLN A 111 11.56 3.50 4.65
CA GLN A 111 12.33 2.52 3.88
C GLN A 111 13.68 3.05 3.38
N GLY A 112 14.08 4.26 3.80
CA GLY A 112 15.29 4.93 3.33
C GLY A 112 15.27 5.19 1.82
N ILE A 113 14.08 5.44 1.25
CA ILE A 113 13.86 5.74 -0.17
C ILE A 113 13.68 7.25 -0.31
N ARG A 114 14.51 7.86 -1.17
CA ARG A 114 14.56 9.33 -1.31
C ARG A 114 13.62 9.89 -2.37
N ALA A 115 13.00 9.02 -3.18
CA ALA A 115 12.14 9.44 -4.27
C ALA A 115 10.89 8.58 -4.32
N ASN A 116 9.73 9.21 -4.52
CA ASN A 116 8.51 8.51 -4.84
C ASN A 116 7.76 9.20 -5.99
N GLY A 117 7.02 8.44 -6.78
CA GLY A 117 6.28 8.99 -7.92
C GLY A 117 5.34 7.98 -8.57
N ALA A 118 4.36 8.50 -9.30
CA ALA A 118 3.35 7.73 -10.01
C ALA A 118 2.72 8.59 -11.12
N ALA A 119 2.03 7.95 -12.06
CA ALA A 119 1.03 8.66 -12.84
C ALA A 119 -0.18 8.98 -11.96
N LEU A 120 -0.63 10.23 -12.01
CA LEU A 120 -1.79 10.69 -11.24
C LEU A 120 -2.88 11.12 -12.23
N ILE A 121 -4.00 10.42 -12.14
CA ILE A 121 -5.15 10.56 -13.03
C ILE A 121 -6.16 11.49 -12.37
N GLY A 122 -6.76 12.38 -13.14
CA GLY A 122 -7.76 13.34 -12.66
C GLY A 122 -7.15 14.62 -12.09
N GLU A 123 -7.83 15.74 -12.31
CA GLU A 123 -7.34 17.08 -11.96
C GLU A 123 -7.16 17.24 -10.44
N MET A 124 -8.08 16.71 -9.64
CA MET A 124 -8.02 16.73 -8.18
C MET A 124 -6.72 16.13 -7.64
N MET A 125 -6.39 14.89 -8.05
CA MET A 125 -5.17 14.20 -7.63
C MET A 125 -3.91 14.96 -8.03
N GLN A 126 -3.92 15.56 -9.22
CA GLN A 126 -2.79 16.36 -9.72
C GLN A 126 -2.61 17.65 -8.93
N ASN A 127 -3.70 18.35 -8.60
CA ASN A 127 -3.66 19.57 -7.78
C ASN A 127 -3.24 19.27 -6.34
N LEU A 128 -3.75 18.18 -5.76
CA LEU A 128 -3.30 17.70 -4.45
C LEU A 128 -1.80 17.39 -4.45
N ALA A 129 -1.31 16.68 -5.47
CA ALA A 129 0.11 16.36 -5.58
C ALA A 129 0.98 17.61 -5.63
N LYS A 130 0.58 18.64 -6.40
CA LYS A 130 1.27 19.94 -6.42
C LYS A 130 1.31 20.58 -5.03
N GLY A 131 0.18 20.60 -4.32
CA GLY A 131 0.11 21.10 -2.93
C GLY A 131 1.05 20.34 -1.98
N LEU A 132 1.19 19.03 -2.19
CA LEU A 132 2.12 18.16 -1.44
C LEU A 132 3.58 18.23 -1.92
N ARG A 133 3.90 19.20 -2.80
CA ARG A 133 5.22 19.46 -3.39
C ARG A 133 5.74 18.34 -4.29
N TYR A 134 4.85 17.56 -4.88
CA TYR A 134 5.21 16.74 -6.04
C TYR A 134 5.42 17.66 -7.25
N LYS A 135 6.43 17.35 -8.05
CA LYS A 135 6.72 18.02 -9.31
C LYS A 135 6.16 17.19 -10.45
N LEU A 136 5.58 17.87 -11.44
CA LEU A 136 5.30 17.25 -12.73
C LEU A 136 6.65 16.89 -13.36
N LEU A 137 6.89 15.61 -13.57
CA LEU A 137 8.10 15.09 -14.21
C LEU A 137 7.91 15.04 -15.72
N GLU A 138 6.73 14.60 -16.15
CA GLU A 138 6.45 14.37 -17.56
C GLU A 138 4.94 14.44 -17.84
N GLU A 139 4.59 14.96 -19.01
CA GLU A 139 3.25 14.92 -19.57
C GLU A 139 3.28 14.16 -20.90
N ILE A 140 2.45 13.12 -21.00
CA ILE A 140 2.42 12.20 -22.13
C ILE A 140 1.09 12.38 -22.85
N LYS A 141 1.15 12.92 -24.05
CA LYS A 141 -0.02 13.30 -24.85
C LYS A 141 -0.46 12.22 -25.84
N GLU A 142 0.51 11.50 -26.41
CA GLU A 142 0.28 10.44 -27.41
C GLU A 142 1.35 9.36 -27.23
N VAL A 143 1.00 8.09 -27.48
CA VAL A 143 1.92 6.97 -27.26
C VAL A 143 1.70 5.88 -28.30
N ARG A 144 2.79 5.39 -28.90
CA ARG A 144 2.79 4.18 -29.74
C ARG A 144 2.65 2.89 -28.92
N ASP A 145 3.23 2.84 -27.72
CA ASP A 145 3.19 1.66 -26.84
C ASP A 145 1.87 1.51 -26.07
N LEU A 146 0.98 2.52 -26.08
CA LEU A 146 -0.29 2.55 -25.33
C LEU A 146 -1.48 2.94 -26.22
N GLU A 147 -1.48 2.49 -27.48
CA GLU A 147 -2.54 2.82 -28.46
C GLU A 147 -3.95 2.44 -27.96
N TYR A 148 -4.08 1.36 -27.18
CA TYR A 148 -5.35 0.93 -26.58
C TYR A 148 -5.92 1.91 -25.53
N LEU A 149 -5.14 2.91 -25.12
CA LEU A 149 -5.61 3.98 -24.22
C LEU A 149 -5.99 5.26 -25.00
N ILE A 150 -5.78 5.33 -26.32
CA ILE A 150 -6.16 6.51 -27.11
C ILE A 150 -7.66 6.78 -26.94
N GLY A 151 -8.00 8.03 -26.60
CA GLY A 151 -9.39 8.44 -26.32
C GLY A 151 -9.88 8.12 -24.90
N ALA A 152 -9.10 7.43 -24.07
CA ALA A 152 -9.43 7.24 -22.66
C ALA A 152 -9.24 8.53 -21.85
N ALA A 153 -10.06 8.71 -20.82
CA ALA A 153 -10.03 9.88 -19.91
C ALA A 153 -8.71 10.03 -19.12
N ILE A 154 -7.80 9.07 -19.24
CA ILE A 154 -6.47 9.10 -18.63
C ILE A 154 -5.50 10.06 -19.35
N PHE A 155 -5.80 10.45 -20.59
CA PHE A 155 -4.95 11.36 -21.37
C PHE A 155 -5.26 12.85 -21.10
N PRO A 156 -4.24 13.72 -21.03
CA PRO A 156 -2.81 13.39 -21.05
C PRO A 156 -2.36 12.72 -19.74
N ILE A 157 -1.53 11.68 -19.85
CA ILE A 157 -1.00 10.99 -18.68
C ILE A 157 0.09 11.87 -18.07
N LYS A 158 -0.12 12.30 -16.83
CA LYS A 158 0.85 13.15 -16.11
C LYS A 158 1.53 12.37 -14.99
N ILE A 159 2.86 12.34 -15.04
CA ILE A 159 3.71 11.67 -14.07
C ILE A 159 4.20 12.68 -13.06
N TYR A 160 3.90 12.43 -11.79
CA TYR A 160 4.33 13.27 -10.69
C TYR A 160 5.36 12.55 -9.82
N GLY A 161 6.33 13.29 -9.33
CA GLY A 161 7.39 12.77 -8.48
C GLY A 161 7.79 13.74 -7.38
N LYS A 162 8.17 13.19 -6.24
CA LYS A 162 8.68 13.93 -5.09
C LYS A 162 10.02 13.33 -4.67
N ILE A 163 11.00 14.21 -4.54
CA ILE A 163 12.33 13.89 -4.03
C ILE A 163 12.42 14.47 -2.62
N ALA A 164 12.62 13.60 -1.63
CA ALA A 164 12.97 14.01 -0.29
C ALA A 164 14.41 14.54 -0.29
N ILE A 165 14.57 15.81 0.09
CA ILE A 165 15.89 16.33 0.45
C ILE A 165 16.19 15.72 1.81
N LEU A 166 16.99 14.65 1.86
CA LEU A 166 17.58 14.25 3.12
C LEU A 166 18.46 15.42 3.56
N ARG A 167 18.02 16.19 4.56
CA ARG A 167 18.97 16.98 5.32
C ARG A 167 19.96 15.97 5.88
N THR A 168 21.20 16.03 5.41
CA THR A 168 22.30 15.26 5.97
C THR A 168 22.53 15.77 7.39
N SER A 169 21.73 15.31 8.34
CA SER A 169 22.09 15.37 9.74
C SER A 169 23.20 14.34 9.93
N SER A 170 24.43 14.78 9.68
CA SER A 170 25.62 14.16 10.25
C SER A 170 25.53 14.29 11.78
N SER A 171 24.87 13.33 12.43
CA SER A 171 25.16 12.87 13.79
C SER A 171 24.06 11.92 14.24
N SER A 172 24.53 10.73 14.60
CA SER A 172 23.91 9.81 15.53
C SER A 172 23.27 10.51 16.73
N SER A 173 21.95 10.47 16.82
CA SER A 173 21.27 10.09 18.06
C SER A 173 19.89 9.58 17.66
N SER A 174 19.73 8.26 17.63
CA SER A 174 18.43 7.67 17.88
C SER A 174 17.96 8.27 19.21
N PRO A 175 16.78 8.91 19.32
CA PRO A 175 16.19 9.07 20.63
C PRO A 175 16.05 7.66 21.20
N SER A 176 16.72 7.39 22.32
CA SER A 176 16.47 6.18 23.08
C SER A 176 14.97 6.18 23.40
N PRO A 177 14.23 5.10 23.16
CA PRO A 177 12.85 5.03 23.61
C PRO A 177 12.83 5.34 25.11
N SER A 178 12.03 6.33 25.50
CA SER A 178 11.81 6.66 26.90
C SER A 178 11.33 5.38 27.61
N PRO A 179 11.86 5.02 28.78
CA PRO A 179 11.44 3.80 29.48
C PRO A 179 9.93 3.85 29.69
N SER A 180 9.24 2.84 29.16
CA SER A 180 7.81 2.65 29.33
C SER A 180 7.49 2.61 30.82
N PRO A 181 6.43 3.30 31.31
CA PRO A 181 6.05 3.24 32.71
C PRO A 181 5.81 1.78 33.12
N SER A 182 6.41 1.39 34.25
CA SER A 182 6.33 0.04 34.80
C SER A 182 4.86 -0.36 34.97
N PRO A 183 4.45 -1.57 34.54
CA PRO A 183 3.07 -2.00 34.71
C PRO A 183 2.71 -2.06 36.20
N SER A 184 1.60 -1.41 36.55
CA SER A 184 1.01 -1.48 37.89
C SER A 184 0.70 -2.93 38.25
N PRO A 185 0.93 -3.37 39.50
CA PRO A 185 0.74 -4.77 39.89
C PRO A 185 -0.69 -5.23 39.62
N SER A 186 -0.80 -6.35 38.91
CA SER A 186 -2.06 -7.02 38.60
C SER A 186 -2.76 -7.47 39.90
N PRO A 187 -4.07 -7.26 40.06
CA PRO A 187 -4.79 -7.75 41.22
C PRO A 187 -4.75 -9.28 41.30
N SER A 188 -4.59 -9.78 42.52
CA SER A 188 -4.48 -11.20 42.84
C SER A 188 -5.69 -12.00 42.31
N PRO A 189 -5.48 -13.19 41.71
CA PRO A 189 -6.59 -14.00 41.20
C PRO A 189 -7.49 -14.46 42.37
N SER A 190 -8.79 -14.27 42.20
CA SER A 190 -9.83 -14.83 43.05
C SER A 190 -9.88 -16.36 42.89
N PRO A 191 -10.11 -17.15 43.96
CA PRO A 191 -10.06 -18.60 43.88
C PRO A 191 -11.13 -19.18 42.95
N SER A 192 -10.68 -20.16 42.15
CA SER A 192 -11.49 -20.89 41.17
C SER A 192 -12.58 -21.72 41.85
N PRO A 193 -13.84 -21.70 41.37
CA PRO A 193 -14.85 -22.66 41.81
C PRO A 193 -14.51 -24.08 41.36
N SER A 194 -14.85 -25.04 42.22
CA SER A 194 -14.63 -26.49 42.09
C SER A 194 -15.24 -27.08 40.81
N PRO A 195 -14.61 -28.09 40.20
CA PRO A 195 -15.15 -28.76 39.02
C PRO A 195 -16.41 -29.56 39.34
N SER A 196 -17.45 -29.37 38.53
CA SER A 196 -18.65 -30.20 38.52
C SER A 196 -18.38 -31.48 37.70
N PRO A 197 -18.94 -32.64 38.08
CA PRO A 197 -18.56 -33.94 37.51
C PRO A 197 -18.99 -34.14 36.05
N SER A 198 -18.13 -34.86 35.32
CA SER A 198 -18.27 -35.27 33.92
C SER A 198 -19.52 -36.11 33.65
N PRO A 199 -20.26 -35.81 32.56
CA PRO A 199 -21.12 -36.80 31.91
C PRO A 199 -20.32 -37.72 30.97
N SER A 200 -20.77 -38.98 30.96
CA SER A 200 -20.26 -40.18 30.28
C SER A 200 -20.20 -40.06 28.74
N PRO A 201 -19.29 -40.80 28.06
CA PRO A 201 -19.16 -40.74 26.61
C PRO A 201 -20.29 -41.49 25.90
N SER A 202 -20.72 -40.93 24.75
CA SER A 202 -21.58 -41.60 23.78
C SER A 202 -20.92 -41.59 22.38
N PRO A 203 -21.30 -42.51 21.49
CA PRO A 203 -20.35 -43.21 20.63
C PRO A 203 -20.04 -42.53 19.28
N SER A 204 -18.80 -42.84 18.86
CA SER A 204 -18.17 -42.79 17.54
C SER A 204 -19.08 -42.76 16.30
N SER A 205 -18.83 -41.77 15.43
CA SER A 205 -19.13 -41.85 14.00
C SER A 205 -17.98 -41.27 13.16
N SER A 206 -17.34 -42.17 12.40
CA SER A 206 -16.53 -42.10 11.17
C SER A 206 -15.82 -40.81 10.70
N PRO A 207 -14.61 -40.92 10.11
CA PRO A 207 -13.82 -39.79 9.65
C PRO A 207 -14.32 -39.24 8.31
N SER A 208 -14.49 -37.92 8.23
CA SER A 208 -14.56 -37.19 6.96
C SER A 208 -13.23 -36.46 6.75
N SER A 209 -12.53 -36.85 5.69
CA SER A 209 -11.28 -36.27 5.22
C SER A 209 -11.49 -34.80 4.85
N SER A 210 -10.88 -33.88 5.61
CA SER A 210 -10.68 -32.49 5.21
C SER A 210 -9.17 -32.25 5.05
N PRO A 211 -8.71 -31.58 3.97
CA PRO A 211 -7.29 -31.29 3.76
C PRO A 211 -6.80 -30.22 4.76
N PRO A 212 -5.48 -30.17 5.06
CA PRO A 212 -4.94 -29.33 6.12
C PRO A 212 -5.05 -27.84 5.78
N SER A 213 -5.54 -27.09 6.75
CA SER A 213 -5.52 -25.64 6.80
C SER A 213 -4.07 -25.12 6.74
N SER A 214 -3.83 -24.20 5.82
CA SER A 214 -2.59 -23.41 5.78
C SER A 214 -2.46 -22.60 7.08
N PRO A 215 -1.24 -22.43 7.63
CA PRO A 215 -1.06 -21.64 8.84
C PRO A 215 -1.50 -20.18 8.59
N PRO A 216 -2.12 -19.51 9.58
CA PRO A 216 -2.53 -18.13 9.42
C PRO A 216 -1.31 -17.27 9.14
N ALA A 217 -1.38 -16.47 8.08
CA ALA A 217 -0.40 -15.43 7.82
C ALA A 217 -0.27 -14.57 9.08
N GLN A 218 0.93 -14.51 9.67
CA GLN A 218 1.23 -13.62 10.79
C GLN A 218 0.89 -12.20 10.36
N ARG A 219 -0.24 -11.70 10.86
CA ARG A 219 -0.73 -10.35 10.63
C ARG A 219 0.29 -9.42 11.27
N ARG A 220 1.15 -8.78 10.46
CA ARG A 220 1.97 -7.66 10.95
C ARG A 220 1.02 -6.64 11.55
N LEU A 221 1.35 -6.14 12.73
CA LEU A 221 0.57 -5.09 13.37
C LEU A 221 0.40 -3.92 12.39
N PRO A 222 -0.82 -3.38 12.23
CA PRO A 222 -1.03 -2.22 11.36
C PRO A 222 -0.14 -1.09 11.86
N MET A 223 0.56 -0.44 10.94
CA MET A 223 1.24 0.82 11.22
C MET A 223 0.14 1.88 11.41
N VAL A 224 -0.23 2.13 12.67
CA VAL A 224 -1.20 3.16 13.04
C VAL A 224 -0.45 4.50 12.96
N ILE A 225 -0.76 5.28 11.93
CA ILE A 225 -0.36 6.69 11.84
C ILE A 225 -1.54 7.47 12.42
N ASP A 226 -1.39 7.98 13.64
CA ASP A 226 -2.35 8.89 14.24
C ASP A 226 -2.24 10.24 13.51
N LEU A 227 -3.33 10.67 12.87
CA LEU A 227 -3.41 11.93 12.12
C LEU A 227 -4.08 13.04 12.94
N THR A 228 -4.12 12.92 14.26
CA THR A 228 -4.59 14.02 15.12
C THR A 228 -3.58 15.17 15.08
N ASN A 229 -4.10 16.34 14.73
CA ASN A 229 -3.36 17.57 14.47
C ASN A 229 -2.55 18.03 15.69
N ASP A 230 -1.26 18.26 15.49
CA ASP A 230 -0.49 19.23 16.30
C ASP A 230 -0.69 20.61 15.67
N ASP A 231 -1.77 21.28 16.05
CA ASP A 231 -1.87 22.75 15.99
C ASP A 231 -1.47 23.29 17.37
N ASP A 232 -0.29 23.92 17.44
CA ASP A 232 0.02 25.09 18.28
C ASP A 232 1.17 25.89 17.65
#